data_AF-A0A8I7B746-F1
#
_entry.id   AF-A0A8I7B746-F1
#
_cell.length_a   1.000
_cell.length_b   1.000
_cell.length_c   1.000
_cell.angle_alpha   90.00
_cell.angle_beta   90.00
_cell.angle_gamma   90.00
#
_symmetry.space_group_name_H-M   'P 1'
#
loop_
_entity.id
_entity.type
_entity.pdbx_description
1 polymer ?
#
loop_
_entity_poly.entity_id
_entity_poly.type
_entity_poly.pdbx_seq_one_letter_code
_entity_poly.pdbx_strand_id
1 'polypeptide(L)'
;MTKMNRNYYLLPEEDDPDRTVRNKNCIGKVIFLTVVARPRFDTEGNVTFSGKIGVWPFVQEIPAARKVNIEHEGPSKSSLST
;
A
#
# COMPACT_ATOMS: atom_id res chain seq x y z
N MET A 1 12.48 -4.43 -3.45
CA MET A 1 11.69 -4.28 -2.21
C MET A 1 12.51 -4.84 -1.06
N THR A 2 13.05 -4.00 -0.20
CA THR A 2 13.95 -4.40 0.90
C THR A 2 13.13 -4.91 2.09
N LYS A 3 13.36 -6.15 2.50
CA LYS A 3 12.88 -6.67 3.78
C LYS A 3 13.62 -5.87 4.87
N MET A 4 12.91 -5.07 5.65
CA MET A 4 13.51 -4.47 6.85
C MET A 4 13.88 -5.62 7.78
N ASN A 5 15.17 -5.89 7.95
CA ASN A 5 15.65 -6.78 9.01
C ASN A 5 15.27 -6.13 10.35
N ARG A 6 14.44 -6.84 11.13
CA ARG A 6 14.11 -6.45 12.50
C ARG A 6 14.82 -7.43 13.42
N ASN A 7 15.64 -6.91 14.31
CA ASN A 7 16.18 -7.68 15.43
C ASN A 7 15.25 -7.50 16.63
N TYR A 8 14.82 -8.61 17.21
CA TYR A 8 14.13 -8.66 18.49
C TYR A 8 15.13 -9.15 19.53
N TYR A 9 15.12 -8.55 20.73
CA TYR A 9 15.85 -9.06 21.87
C TYR A 9 14.87 -9.90 22.69
N LEU A 10 14.86 -11.22 22.45
CA LEU A 10 14.01 -12.17 23.15
C LEU A 10 14.85 -12.95 24.17
N LEU A 11 14.23 -13.33 25.28
CA LEU A 11 14.83 -14.31 26.18
C LEU A 11 14.73 -15.73 25.57
N PRO A 12 15.61 -16.68 25.93
CA PRO A 12 15.63 -18.01 25.33
C PRO A 12 14.34 -18.83 25.49
N GLU A 13 13.49 -18.47 26.44
CA GLU A 13 12.23 -19.15 26.77
C GLU A 13 11.00 -18.42 26.21
N GLU A 14 11.19 -17.29 25.52
CA GLU A 14 10.09 -16.48 25.00
C GLU A 14 9.83 -16.84 23.54
N ASP A 15 8.56 -17.09 23.21
CA ASP A 15 8.14 -17.38 21.84
C ASP A 15 8.33 -16.16 20.93
N ASP A 16 8.67 -16.42 19.66
CA ASP A 16 8.82 -15.37 18.67
C ASP A 16 7.53 -14.53 18.56
N PRO A 17 7.61 -13.19 18.59
CA PRO A 17 6.44 -12.34 18.61
C PRO A 17 5.66 -12.44 17.29
N ASP A 18 4.45 -12.99 17.35
CA ASP A 18 3.56 -13.02 16.19
C ASP A 18 3.05 -11.62 15.86
N ARG A 19 3.21 -11.23 14.59
CA ARG A 19 2.97 -9.87 14.14
C ARG A 19 1.69 -9.81 13.33
N THR A 20 0.58 -9.54 14.03
CA THR A 20 -0.76 -9.35 13.44
C THR A 20 -0.87 -8.12 12.53
N VAL A 21 0.08 -7.16 12.64
CA VAL A 21 0.02 -5.88 11.91
C VAL A 21 0.61 -6.00 10.50
N ARG A 22 -0.28 -5.98 9.51
CA ARG A 22 0.05 -5.84 8.08
C ARG A 22 0.77 -4.51 7.82
N ASN A 23 1.60 -4.47 6.77
CA ASN A 23 2.45 -3.33 6.42
C ASN A 23 1.73 -1.97 6.53
N LYS A 24 2.23 -1.08 7.41
CA LYS A 24 1.70 0.27 7.66
C LYS A 24 1.87 1.23 6.47
N ASN A 25 2.68 0.86 5.47
CA ASN A 25 2.97 1.66 4.28
C ASN A 25 2.04 1.34 3.10
N CYS A 26 0.86 0.76 3.35
CA CYS A 26 -0.16 0.62 2.32
C CYS A 26 -0.85 1.96 2.05
N ILE A 27 -0.09 2.92 1.52
CA ILE A 27 -0.62 4.19 1.03
C ILE A 27 -1.27 3.91 -0.34
N GLY A 28 -2.54 4.30 -0.49
CA GLY A 28 -3.26 4.14 -1.74
C GLY A 28 -2.54 4.84 -2.88
N LYS A 29 -2.26 4.10 -3.96
CA LYS A 29 -1.70 4.67 -5.19
C LYS A 29 -2.86 5.13 -6.06
N VAL A 30 -2.93 6.43 -6.33
CA VAL A 30 -3.92 7.02 -7.24
C VAL A 30 -3.21 7.44 -8.52
N ILE A 31 -3.80 7.15 -9.68
CA ILE A 31 -3.32 7.58 -10.99
C ILE A 31 -4.27 8.67 -11.49
N PHE A 32 -3.74 9.73 -12.09
CA PHE A 32 -4.54 10.80 -12.70
C PHE A 32 -4.20 10.93 -14.19
N LEU A 33 -5.23 11.16 -15.01
CA LEU A 33 -5.10 11.60 -16.39
C LEU A 33 -5.28 13.10 -16.47
N THR A 34 -4.30 13.79 -17.02
CA THR A 34 -4.36 15.23 -17.27
C THR A 34 -4.37 15.49 -18.76
N VAL A 35 -5.35 16.26 -19.25
CA VAL A 35 -5.41 16.67 -20.65
C VAL A 35 -5.08 18.15 -20.75
N VAL A 36 -4.02 18.44 -21.50
CA VAL A 36 -3.57 19.81 -21.80
C VAL A 36 -3.39 19.93 -23.32
N ALA A 37 -4.14 20.83 -23.94
CA ALA A 37 -4.00 21.23 -25.33
C ALA A 37 -2.93 22.32 -25.49
N ARG A 38 -2.53 22.59 -26.74
CA ARG A 38 -1.61 23.69 -27.05
C ARG A 38 -2.22 25.04 -26.65
N PRO A 39 -1.50 25.87 -25.86
CA PRO A 39 -1.94 27.22 -25.58
C PRO A 39 -2.06 28.03 -26.88
N ARG A 40 -3.09 28.86 -26.98
CA ARG A 40 -3.27 29.78 -28.10
C ARG A 40 -3.11 31.22 -27.61
N PHE A 41 -2.39 32.01 -28.39
CA PHE A 41 -2.08 33.40 -28.10
C PHE A 41 -2.65 34.29 -29.20
N ASP A 42 -3.08 35.49 -28.81
CA ASP A 42 -3.47 36.54 -29.75
C ASP A 42 -2.22 37.24 -30.34
N THR A 43 -2.44 38.08 -31.35
CA THR A 43 -1.46 38.93 -32.03
C THR A 43 -0.66 39.82 -31.07
N GLU A 44 -1.26 40.23 -29.95
CA GLU A 44 -0.60 41.01 -28.89
C GLU A 44 0.20 40.14 -27.89
N GLY A 45 0.24 38.83 -28.07
CA GLY A 45 0.95 37.89 -27.20
C GLY A 45 0.18 37.48 -25.94
N ASN A 46 -1.09 37.88 -25.82
CA ASN A 46 -1.96 37.52 -24.69
C ASN A 46 -2.46 36.08 -24.82
N VAL A 47 -2.47 35.31 -23.72
CA VAL A 47 -3.00 33.94 -23.69
C VAL A 47 -4.52 33.97 -23.81
N THR A 48 -5.04 33.61 -24.98
CA THR A 48 -6.49 33.47 -25.20
C THR A 48 -7.00 32.12 -24.68
N PHE A 49 -6.18 31.08 -24.78
CA PHE A 49 -6.53 29.75 -24.27
C PHE A 49 -5.30 29.09 -23.67
N SER A 50 -5.37 28.77 -22.38
CA SER A 50 -4.25 28.18 -21.64
C SER A 50 -4.01 26.70 -21.92
N GLY A 51 -4.90 26.05 -22.68
CA GLY A 51 -4.78 24.63 -23.00
C GLY A 51 -5.23 23.69 -21.89
N LYS A 52 -5.51 24.16 -20.68
CA LYS A 52 -5.92 23.28 -19.56
C LYS A 52 -7.35 22.81 -19.78
N ILE A 53 -7.54 21.52 -20.10
CA ILE A 53 -8.86 20.94 -20.38
C ILE A 53 -9.43 20.27 -19.13
N GLY A 54 -8.63 19.48 -18.42
CA GLY A 54 -9.09 18.84 -17.18
C GLY A 54 -8.14 17.81 -16.58
N VAL A 55 -8.52 17.33 -15.40
CA VAL A 55 -7.84 16.29 -14.63
C VAL A 55 -8.88 15.27 -14.17
N TRP A 56 -8.64 13.99 -14.45
CA TRP A 56 -9.52 12.89 -14.07
C TRP A 56 -8.76 11.84 -13.28
N PRO A 57 -9.24 11.43 -12.09
CA PRO A 57 -8.61 10.36 -11.35
C PRO A 57 -9.07 9.00 -11.89
N PHE A 58 -8.13 8.09 -12.08
CA PHE A 58 -8.41 6.66 -12.24
C PHE A 58 -8.40 6.01 -10.86
N VAL A 59 -9.52 6.13 -10.16
CA VAL A 59 -9.73 5.45 -8.87
C VAL A 59 -10.57 4.21 -9.10
N GLN A 60 -10.08 3.06 -8.64
CA GLN A 60 -10.91 1.89 -8.42
C GLN A 60 -11.16 1.81 -6.92
N GLU A 61 -12.41 1.98 -6.50
CA GLU A 61 -12.80 1.72 -5.12
C GLU A 61 -12.84 0.21 -4.91
N ILE A 62 -11.85 -0.32 -4.21
CA ILE A 62 -11.78 -1.73 -3.86
C ILE A 62 -12.21 -1.86 -2.40
N PRO A 63 -13.21 -2.69 -2.06
CA PRO A 63 -13.55 -2.96 -0.68
C PRO A 63 -12.32 -3.51 0.06
N ALA A 64 -12.11 -3.06 1.30
CA ALA A 64 -10.96 -3.48 2.09
C ALA A 64 -10.99 -5.00 2.32
N ALA A 65 -10.12 -5.73 1.61
CA ALA A 65 -9.97 -7.17 1.78
C ALA A 65 -9.27 -7.47 3.11
N ARG A 66 -10.06 -7.78 4.15
CA ARG A 66 -9.55 -8.35 5.39
C ARG A 66 -9.23 -9.82 5.14
N LYS A 67 -7.94 -10.18 5.25
CA LYS A 67 -7.58 -11.59 5.40
C LYS A 67 -7.89 -11.96 6.84
N VAL A 68 -8.78 -12.93 7.04
CA VAL A 68 -8.96 -13.58 8.34
C VAL A 68 -7.74 -14.45 8.59
N ASN A 69 -7.07 -14.26 9.72
CA ASN A 69 -6.03 -15.20 10.16
C ASN A 69 -6.79 -16.39 10.76
N ILE A 70 -6.73 -17.54 10.09
CA ILE A 70 -7.17 -18.80 10.69
C ILE A 70 -5.93 -19.31 11.43
N GLU A 71 -5.99 -19.29 12.76
CA GLU A 71 -4.99 -19.94 13.61
C GLU A 71 -5.05 -21.44 13.33
N HIS A 72 -4.00 -21.96 12.70
CA HIS A 72 -3.78 -23.39 12.68
C HIS A 72 -3.17 -23.75 14.03
N GLU A 73 -3.97 -24.30 14.95
CA GLU A 73 -3.44 -25.05 16.09
C GLU A 73 -2.47 -26.10 15.54
N GLY A 74 -1.18 -25.89 15.78
CA GLY A 74 -0.16 -26.88 15.49
C GLY A 74 -0.41 -28.13 16.34
N PRO A 75 -0.10 -29.34 15.83
CA PRO A 75 -0.42 -30.56 16.53
C PRO A 75 0.31 -30.60 17.89
N SER A 76 -0.44 -30.96 18.94
CA SER A 76 0.10 -31.21 20.27
C SER A 76 1.27 -32.19 20.18
N LYS A 77 2.46 -31.75 20.59
CA LYS A 77 3.60 -32.64 20.74
C LYS A 77 3.32 -33.55 21.94
N SER A 78 2.83 -34.76 21.68
CA SER A 78 2.83 -35.82 22.67
C SER A 78 4.29 -36.15 23.02
N SER A 79 4.64 -35.92 24.29
CA SER A 79 5.89 -36.33 24.88
C SER A 79 5.99 -37.85 24.86
N LEU A 80 6.89 -38.40 24.02
CA LEU A 80 7.48 -39.70 24.31
C LEU A 80 8.42 -39.52 25.50
N SER A 81 8.12 -40.14 26.63
CA SER A 81 9.09 -40.44 27.67
C SER A 81 8.88 -41.89 28.13
N THR A 82 9.87 -42.71 27.79
CA THR A 82 10.35 -43.97 28.40
C THR A 82 9.33 -45.02 28.83
#